data_AF-A0A537NT14-F1
#
_entry.id   AF-A0A537NT14-F1
#
_cell.length_a   1.000
_cell.length_b   1.000
_cell.length_c   1.000
_cell.angle_alpha   90.00
_cell.angle_beta   90.00
_cell.angle_gamma   90.00
#
_symmetry.space_group_name_H-M   'P 1'
#
loop_
_entity.id
_entity.type
_entity.pdbx_description
1 polymer ?
#
loop_
_entity_poly.entity_id
_entity_poly.type
_entity_poly.pdbx_seq_one_letter_code
_entity_poly.pdbx_strand_id
1 'polypeptide(L)'
;MDWFAPIDAYCERLGPGLLAEPLNALSNAAFFIAALWAASAARRRGSEPIIWLLIALVFVIGLGSLAFHIFANSWSSLADVLPI
;
A
#
# COMPACT_ATOMS: atom_id res chain seq x y z
N MET A 1 3.41 -19.94 11.45
CA MET A 1 4.08 -19.19 10.37
C MET A 1 5.15 -18.33 11.00
N ASP A 2 6.32 -18.23 10.37
CA ASP A 2 7.29 -17.22 10.74
C ASP A 2 6.88 -15.89 10.12
N TRP A 3 6.19 -15.06 10.91
CA TRP A 3 5.65 -13.77 10.46
C TRP A 3 6.73 -12.74 10.12
N PHE A 4 7.94 -12.90 10.67
CA PHE A 4 9.06 -11.99 10.48
C PHE A 4 10.14 -12.56 9.57
N ALA A 5 9.90 -13.72 8.96
CA ALA A 5 10.78 -14.27 7.94
C ALA A 5 11.00 -13.23 6.83
N PRO A 6 12.25 -12.85 6.53
CA PRO A 6 12.54 -11.89 5.49
C PRO A 6 12.20 -12.47 4.12
N ILE A 7 11.69 -11.62 3.25
CA ILE A 7 11.39 -11.90 1.86
C ILE A 7 12.35 -11.06 1.03
N ASP A 8 12.94 -11.64 0.01
CA ASP A 8 13.73 -10.94 -0.99
C ASP A 8 13.24 -11.37 -2.38
N ALA A 9 12.47 -10.49 -3.01
CA ALA A 9 11.73 -10.79 -4.23
C ALA A 9 11.78 -9.68 -5.29
N TYR A 10 12.41 -8.54 -4.98
CA TYR A 10 12.41 -7.35 -5.83
C TYR A 10 13.84 -6.95 -6.16
N CYS A 11 14.11 -6.61 -7.42
CA CYS A 11 15.45 -6.25 -7.88
C CYS A 11 16.01 -4.99 -7.21
N GLU A 12 15.15 -4.10 -6.72
CA GLU A 12 15.58 -2.87 -6.04
C GLU A 12 16.14 -3.14 -4.65
N ARG A 13 15.82 -4.30 -4.04
CA ARG A 13 16.07 -4.57 -2.63
C ARG A 13 17.57 -4.67 -2.32
N LEU A 14 18.08 -3.75 -1.50
CA LEU A 14 19.50 -3.74 -1.08
C LEU A 14 19.72 -4.20 0.36
N GLY A 15 18.67 -4.42 1.14
CA GLY A 15 18.73 -4.80 2.55
C GLY A 15 17.40 -4.56 3.26
N PRO A 16 17.38 -4.49 4.60
CA PRO A 16 16.18 -4.13 5.38
C PRO A 16 15.99 -2.62 5.54
N GLY A 17 14.75 -2.18 5.73
CA GLY A 17 14.40 -0.82 6.18
C GLY A 17 13.84 0.10 5.08
N LEU A 18 13.59 1.36 5.45
CA LEU A 18 12.90 2.36 4.61
C LEU A 18 13.57 2.64 3.25
N LEU A 19 14.89 2.45 3.16
CA LEU A 19 15.69 2.69 1.95
C LEU A 19 16.08 1.39 1.24
N ALA A 20 15.50 0.26 1.65
CA ALA A 20 15.67 -1.02 0.98
C ALA A 20 15.20 -0.94 -0.47
N GLU A 21 14.06 -0.28 -0.70
CA GLU A 21 13.40 -0.12 -1.99
C GLU A 21 12.81 1.29 -2.13
N PRO A 22 13.64 2.33 -2.30
CA PRO A 22 13.19 3.72 -2.25
C PRO A 22 12.19 4.08 -3.35
N LEU A 23 12.36 3.60 -4.58
CA LEU A 23 11.47 3.87 -5.69
C LEU A 23 10.14 3.12 -5.52
N ASN A 24 10.17 1.84 -5.14
CA ASN A 24 8.93 1.11 -4.88
C ASN A 24 8.16 1.69 -3.69
N ALA A 25 8.85 2.04 -2.60
CA ALA A 25 8.24 2.73 -1.46
C ALA A 25 7.67 4.11 -1.84
N LEU A 26 8.37 4.90 -2.66
CA LEU A 26 7.88 6.21 -3.11
C LEU A 26 6.69 6.09 -4.05
N SER A 27 6.66 5.06 -4.91
CA SER A 27 5.58 4.83 -5.87
C SER A 27 4.21 4.66 -5.20
N ASN A 28 4.20 4.17 -3.96
CA ASN A 28 3.00 4.03 -3.14
C ASN A 28 2.28 5.36 -2.85
N ALA A 29 2.99 6.50 -2.96
CA ALA A 29 2.37 7.82 -2.88
C ALA A 29 1.20 7.97 -3.89
N ALA A 30 1.26 7.29 -5.03
CA ALA A 30 0.21 7.30 -6.04
C ALA A 30 -1.14 6.81 -5.49
N PHE A 31 -1.17 5.74 -4.69
CA PHE A 31 -2.40 5.23 -4.07
C PHE A 31 -3.02 6.26 -3.13
N PHE A 32 -2.22 6.90 -2.28
CA PHE A 32 -2.69 7.91 -1.34
C PHE A 32 -3.20 9.16 -2.06
N ILE A 33 -2.47 9.64 -3.08
CA ILE A 33 -2.88 10.77 -3.90
C ILE A 33 -4.21 10.47 -4.61
N ALA A 34 -4.33 9.28 -5.21
CA ALA A 34 -5.55 8.85 -5.89
C ALA A 34 -6.74 8.75 -4.92
N ALA A 35 -6.56 8.14 -3.76
CA ALA A 35 -7.61 8.02 -2.75
C ALA A 35 -8.08 9.39 -2.23
N LEU A 36 -7.15 10.31 -1.95
CA LEU A 36 -7.49 11.67 -1.50
C LEU A 36 -8.20 12.48 -2.59
N TRP A 37 -7.76 12.36 -3.85
CA TRP A 37 -8.43 13.00 -4.96
C TRP A 37 -9.84 12.43 -5.16
N ALA A 38 -9.99 11.10 -5.15
CA ALA A 38 -11.28 10.44 -5.26
C ALA A 38 -12.22 10.83 -4.10
N ALA A 39 -11.72 10.92 -2.86
CA ALA A 39 -12.49 11.40 -1.71
C ALA A 39 -12.99 12.85 -1.91
N SER A 40 -12.14 13.74 -2.42
CA SER A 40 -12.52 15.12 -2.73
C SER A 40 -13.61 15.17 -3.80
N ALA A 41 -13.51 14.34 -4.85
CA ALA A 41 -14.52 14.25 -5.90
C ALA A 41 -15.83 13.64 -5.38
N ALA A 42 -15.76 12.56 -4.60
CA ALA A 42 -16.91 11.87 -4.02
C ALA A 42 -17.72 12.78 -3.09
N ARG A 43 -17.03 13.57 -2.25
CA ARG A 43 -17.66 14.57 -1.37
C ARG A 43 -18.41 15.64 -2.15
N ARG A 44 -17.83 16.15 -3.25
CA ARG A 44 -18.47 17.19 -4.08
C ARG A 44 -19.71 16.68 -4.82
N ARG A 45 -19.73 15.39 -5.17
CA ARG A 45 -20.80 14.76 -5.95
C ARG A 45 -21.88 14.09 -5.09
N GLY A 46 -21.70 14.02 -3.77
CA GLY A 46 -22.61 13.29 -2.89
C GLY A 46 -22.64 11.79 -3.21
N SER A 47 -21.47 11.19 -3.45
CA SER A 47 -21.39 9.79 -3.88
C SER A 47 -21.89 8.79 -2.84
N GLU A 48 -22.43 7.68 -3.35
CA GLU A 48 -22.94 6.54 -2.57
C GLU A 48 -21.88 5.96 -1.61
N PRO A 49 -22.31 5.34 -0.49
CA PRO A 49 -21.39 4.72 0.49
C PRO A 49 -20.41 3.70 -0.10
N ILE A 50 -20.81 2.98 -1.16
CA ILE A 50 -19.93 2.02 -1.84
C ILE A 50 -18.70 2.68 -2.45
N ILE A 51 -18.81 3.92 -2.93
CA ILE A 51 -17.67 4.68 -3.49
C ILE A 51 -16.67 5.00 -2.38
N TRP A 52 -17.15 5.36 -1.19
CA TRP A 52 -16.28 5.58 -0.03
C TRP A 52 -15.57 4.31 0.42
N LEU A 53 -16.24 3.16 0.35
CA LEU A 53 -15.62 1.86 0.63
C LEU A 53 -14.47 1.56 -0.35
N LEU A 54 -14.69 1.79 -1.65
CA LEU A 54 -13.65 1.59 -2.67
C LEU A 54 -12.47 2.56 -2.49
N ILE A 55 -12.74 3.82 -2.13
CA ILE A 55 -11.69 4.80 -1.81
C ILE A 55 -10.87 4.34 -0.60
N ALA A 56 -11.53 3.85 0.45
CA ALA A 56 -10.86 3.31 1.62
C ALA A 56 -10.03 2.06 1.26
N LEU A 57 -10.54 1.19 0.38
CA LEU A 57 -9.80 0.02 -0.10
C LEU A 57 -8.50 0.41 -0.82
N VAL A 58 -8.55 1.40 -1.73
CA VAL A 58 -7.35 1.92 -2.41
C VAL A 58 -6.33 2.48 -1.41
N PHE A 59 -6.79 3.17 -0.38
CA PHE A 59 -5.90 3.67 0.67
C PHE A 59 -5.25 2.53 1.47
N VAL A 60 -6.01 1.48 1.79
CA VAL A 60 -5.49 0.28 2.49
C VAL A 60 -4.50 -0.50 1.62
N ILE A 61 -4.74 -0.62 0.31
CA ILE A 61 -3.77 -1.21 -0.64
C ILE A 61 -2.45 -0.44 -0.58
N GLY A 62 -2.48 0.89 -0.64
CA GLY A 62 -1.27 1.72 -0.51
C GLY A 62 -0.53 1.55 0.82
N LEU A 63 -1.26 1.38 1.94
CA LEU A 63 -0.65 1.09 3.23
C LEU A 63 0.02 -0.29 3.27
N GLY A 64 -0.63 -1.31 2.74
CA GLY A 64 -0.12 -2.68 2.67
C GLY A 64 1.15 -2.76 1.84
N SER A 65 1.11 -2.21 0.62
CA SER A 65 2.25 -2.19 -0.29
C SER A 65 3.42 -1.38 0.27
N LEU A 66 3.17 -0.18 0.83
CA LEU A 66 4.22 0.58 1.52
C LEU A 66 4.84 -0.21 2.68
N ALA A 67 4.03 -0.86 3.51
CA ALA A 67 4.53 -1.69 4.60
C ALA A 67 5.41 -2.85 4.08
N PHE A 68 5.05 -3.46 2.96
CA PHE A 68 5.87 -4.51 2.35
C PHE A 68 7.24 -3.98 1.88
N HIS A 69 7.30 -2.83 1.21
CA HIS A 69 8.58 -2.24 0.76
C HIS A 69 9.47 -1.71 1.89
N ILE A 70 8.93 -1.56 3.11
CA ILE A 70 9.70 -1.18 4.30
C ILE A 70 10.17 -2.41 5.09
N PHE A 71 9.27 -3.38 5.30
CA PHE A 71 9.49 -4.48 6.24
C PHE A 71 9.81 -5.82 5.59
N ALA A 72 9.37 -6.03 4.35
CA ALA A 72 9.77 -7.18 3.53
C ALA A 72 9.64 -8.54 4.25
N ASN A 73 8.50 -8.84 4.87
CA ASN A 73 8.30 -10.09 5.62
C ASN A 73 6.91 -10.68 5.41
N SER A 74 6.66 -11.87 5.96
CA SER A 74 5.42 -12.62 5.74
C SER A 74 4.14 -11.84 6.11
N TRP A 75 4.14 -11.06 7.20
CA TRP A 75 2.95 -10.29 7.57
C TRP A 75 2.73 -9.09 6.65
N SER A 76 3.80 -8.40 6.25
CA SER A 76 3.67 -7.23 5.37
C SER A 76 3.33 -7.67 3.95
N SER A 77 3.79 -8.85 3.52
CA SER A 77 3.36 -9.47 2.27
C SER A 77 1.87 -9.78 2.27
N LEU A 78 1.33 -10.32 3.37
CA LEU A 78 -0.11 -10.54 3.49
C LEU A 78 -0.89 -9.23 3.47
N ALA A 79 -0.40 -8.19 4.15
CA ALA A 79 -1.02 -6.87 4.16
C ALA A 79 -1.06 -6.22 2.77
N ASP A 80 -0.06 -6.49 1.92
CA ASP A 80 0.02 -6.01 0.54
C ASP A 80 -0.98 -6.72 -0.39
N VAL A 81 -1.04 -8.06 -0.32
CA VAL A 81 -1.83 -8.84 -1.31
C VAL A 81 -3.28 -9.08 -0.94
N LEU A 82 -3.62 -9.14 0.35
CA LEU A 82 -4.99 -9.47 0.81
C LEU A 82 -6.07 -8.45 0.41
N PRO A 83 -5.80 -7.12 0.38
CA PRO A 83 -6.80 -6.12 0.02
C PRO A 83 -7.03 -5.93 -1.49
N ILE A 84 -6.32 -6.68 -2.35
CA ILE A 84 -6.40 -6.62 -3.82
C ILE A 84 -7.43 -7.63 -4.32
#